data_AF-A0A3M1Y624-F1
#
_entry.id   AF-A0A3M1Y624-F1
#
_cell.length_a   1.000
_cell.length_b   1.000
_cell.length_c   1.000
_cell.angle_alpha   90.00
_cell.angle_beta   90.00
_cell.angle_gamma   90.00
#
_symmetry.space_group_name_H-M   'P 1'
#
loop_
_entity.id
_entity.type
_entity.pdbx_description
1 polymer ?
#
loop_
_entity_poly.entity_id
_entity_poly.type
_entity_poly.pdbx_seq_one_letter_code
_entity_poly.pdbx_strand_id
1 'polypeptide(L)'
;MLISGSILAALVLLSSYTLYHHSEGGKGEILLRLMMRNMEYYHYQPQPVDDSFSEKVFTEYLERMDFSKRFFTQRDVENLGAYEHLIDDELKKGTFELFDLSIGMLDARVKEAEGYVMSILD
;
A
#
# COMPACT_ATOMS: atom_id res chain seq x y z
N MET A 1 -27.20 38.71 14.67
CA MET A 1 -26.53 37.86 15.67
C MET A 1 -26.78 36.37 15.48
N LEU A 2 -27.90 35.93 14.87
CA LEU A 2 -28.15 34.50 14.61
C LEU A 2 -27.33 33.91 13.44
N ILE A 3 -27.12 34.69 12.37
CA ILE A 3 -26.39 34.24 11.18
C ILE A 3 -24.91 33.95 11.48
N SER A 4 -24.29 34.73 12.38
CA SER A 4 -22.88 34.52 12.78
C SER A 4 -22.68 33.24 13.59
N GLY A 5 -23.68 32.83 14.39
CA GLY A 5 -23.62 31.58 15.15
C GLY A 5 -23.71 30.34 14.25
N SER A 6 -24.56 30.39 13.22
CA SER A 6 -24.71 29.30 12.25
C SER A 6 -23.44 29.08 11.41
N ILE A 7 -22.76 30.16 11.02
CA ILE A 7 -21.49 30.07 10.27
C ILE A 7 -20.40 29.44 11.14
N LEU A 8 -20.32 29.83 12.42
CA LEU A 8 -19.34 29.26 13.35
C LEU A 8 -19.60 27.77 13.59
N ALA A 9 -20.87 27.38 13.75
CA ALA A 9 -21.25 25.98 13.89
C ALA A 9 -20.92 25.16 12.64
N ALA A 10 -21.19 25.69 11.44
CA ALA A 10 -20.84 25.04 10.18
C ALA A 10 -19.32 24.86 10.02
N LEU A 11 -18.52 25.84 10.41
CA LEU A 11 -17.05 25.74 10.40
C LEU A 11 -16.53 24.70 11.38
N VAL A 12 -17.09 24.66 12.60
CA VAL A 12 -16.72 23.63 13.60
C VAL A 12 -17.09 22.24 13.10
N LEU A 13 -18.30 22.06 12.55
CA LEU A 13 -18.73 20.78 11.99
C LEU A 13 -17.87 20.36 10.79
N LEU A 14 -17.50 21.28 9.90
CA LEU A 14 -16.63 20.99 8.76
C LEU A 14 -15.21 20.65 9.20
N SER A 15 -14.65 21.36 10.18
CA SER A 15 -13.34 21.05 10.77
C SER A 15 -13.35 19.70 11.50
N SER A 16 -14.44 19.38 12.19
CA SER A 16 -14.63 18.08 12.87
C SER A 16 -14.75 16.95 11.84
N TYR A 17 -15.51 17.16 10.76
CA TYR A 17 -15.67 16.20 9.68
C TYR A 17 -14.35 15.91 8.95
N THR A 18 -13.60 16.96 8.60
CA THR A 18 -12.28 16.83 7.94
C THR A 18 -11.24 16.15 8.86
N LEU A 19 -11.20 16.51 10.15
CA LEU A 19 -10.31 15.90 11.12
C LEU A 19 -10.66 14.43 11.42
N TYR A 20 -11.96 14.10 11.50
CA TYR A 20 -12.43 12.73 11.72
C TYR A 20 -12.09 11.81 10.54
N HIS A 21 -12.29 12.27 9.30
CA HIS A 21 -11.96 11.46 8.12
C HIS A 21 -10.46 11.32 7.86
N HIS A 22 -9.64 12.27 8.29
CA HIS A 22 -8.18 12.17 8.19
C HIS A 22 -7.59 11.06 9.09
N SER A 23 -8.29 10.68 10.17
CA SER A 23 -7.84 9.68 11.15
C SER A 23 -7.90 8.23 10.63
N GLU A 24 -8.80 7.93 9.69
CA GLU A 24 -8.99 6.55 9.20
C GLU A 24 -7.83 6.06 8.31
N GLY A 25 -7.24 6.94 7.49
CA GLY A 25 -6.13 6.61 6.58
C GLY A 25 -4.73 6.69 7.19
N GLY A 26 -4.55 7.37 8.34
CA GLY A 26 -3.23 7.67 8.89
C GLY A 26 -2.56 6.55 9.68
N LYS A 27 -3.30 5.52 10.13
CA LYS A 27 -2.73 4.47 11.00
C LYS A 27 -1.64 3.66 10.31
N GLY A 28 -1.86 3.27 9.05
CA GLY A 28 -0.89 2.52 8.26
C GLY A 28 0.37 3.32 8.01
N GLU A 29 0.22 4.60 7.65
CA GLU A 29 1.34 5.54 7.46
C GLU A 29 2.16 5.70 8.75
N ILE A 30 1.50 5.91 9.89
CA ILE A 30 2.19 6.05 11.19
C ILE A 30 2.95 4.78 11.52
N LEU A 31 2.33 3.60 11.34
CA LEU A 31 2.99 2.32 11.58
C LEU A 31 4.22 2.16 10.69
N LEU A 32 4.09 2.45 9.40
CA LEU A 32 5.18 2.38 8.43
C LEU A 32 6.34 3.29 8.83
N ARG A 33 6.05 4.56 9.15
CA ARG A 33 7.06 5.52 9.62
C ARG A 33 7.77 5.02 10.89
N LEU A 34 7.05 4.40 11.82
CA LEU A 34 7.63 3.84 13.03
C LEU A 34 8.55 2.64 12.73
N MET A 35 8.15 1.76 11.82
CA MET A 35 8.95 0.63 11.38
C MET A 35 10.22 1.10 10.68
N MET A 36 10.10 2.03 9.72
CA MET A 36 11.24 2.59 9.00
C MET A 36 12.22 3.31 9.94
N ARG A 37 11.72 4.10 10.89
CA ARG A 37 12.57 4.70 11.93
C ARG A 37 13.26 3.65 12.79
N ASN A 38 12.61 2.52 13.07
CA ASN A 38 13.25 1.45 13.81
C ASN A 38 14.40 0.83 13.00
N MET A 39 14.18 0.59 11.70
CA MET A 39 15.21 0.06 10.80
C MET A 39 16.39 1.02 10.61
N GLU A 40 16.15 2.33 10.60
CA GLU A 40 17.20 3.34 10.43
C GLU A 40 18.07 3.49 11.68
N TYR A 41 17.47 3.56 12.87
CA TYR A 41 18.20 3.93 14.10
C TYR A 41 18.54 2.74 15.00
N TYR A 42 17.81 1.63 14.91
CA TYR A 42 17.95 0.51 15.86
C TYR A 42 18.36 -0.81 15.20
N HIS A 43 18.33 -0.91 13.87
CA HIS A 43 18.87 -2.09 13.18
C HIS A 43 20.39 -2.12 13.33
N TYR A 44 20.96 -3.29 13.63
CA TYR A 44 22.41 -3.45 13.82
C TYR A 44 23.22 -3.03 12.59
N GLN A 45 22.67 -3.26 11.40
CA GLN A 45 23.28 -2.94 10.12
C GLN A 45 22.25 -2.21 9.24
N PRO A 46 22.00 -0.91 9.49
CA PRO A 46 21.03 -0.16 8.70
C PRO A 46 21.48 -0.13 7.24
N GLN A 47 20.51 -0.23 6.33
CA GLN A 47 20.74 -0.13 4.89
C GLN A 47 20.19 1.21 4.38
N PRO A 48 20.84 1.84 3.39
CA PRO A 48 20.24 2.96 2.66
C PRO A 48 18.89 2.53 2.05
N VAL A 49 17.89 3.40 2.13
CA VAL A 49 16.57 3.21 1.53
C VAL A 49 16.55 4.01 0.23
N ASP A 50 17.07 3.38 -0.83
CA ASP A 50 17.30 3.91 -2.17
C ASP A 50 16.85 2.91 -3.26
N ASP A 51 17.08 3.22 -4.53
CA ASP A 51 16.69 2.37 -5.67
C ASP A 51 17.25 0.94 -5.57
N SER A 52 18.45 0.74 -5.02
CA SER A 52 19.02 -0.62 -4.85
C SER A 52 18.33 -1.41 -3.75
N PHE A 53 17.86 -0.72 -2.70
CA PHE A 53 16.97 -1.31 -1.72
C PHE A 53 15.62 -1.67 -2.36
N SER A 54 15.05 -0.76 -3.15
CA SER A 54 13.77 -0.96 -3.86
C SER A 54 13.80 -2.19 -4.76
N GLU A 55 14.83 -2.37 -5.60
CA GLU A 55 14.97 -3.54 -6.48
C GLU A 55 14.94 -4.87 -5.71
N LYS A 56 15.71 -4.95 -4.62
CA LYS A 56 15.80 -6.15 -3.78
C LYS A 56 14.47 -6.44 -3.10
N VAL A 57 13.84 -5.41 -2.53
CA VAL A 57 12.54 -5.55 -1.86
C VAL A 57 11.45 -5.90 -2.86
N PHE A 58 11.45 -5.32 -4.05
CA PHE A 58 10.50 -5.63 -5.11
C PHE A 58 10.56 -7.11 -5.51
N THR A 59 11.78 -7.63 -5.71
CA THR A 59 11.99 -9.05 -6.03
C THR A 59 11.45 -9.95 -4.91
N GLU A 60 11.83 -9.69 -3.66
CA GLU A 60 11.35 -10.45 -2.50
C GLU A 60 9.84 -10.32 -2.29
N TYR A 61 9.28 -9.15 -2.60
CA TYR A 61 7.86 -8.85 -2.48
C TYR A 61 7.04 -9.72 -3.43
N LEU A 62 7.39 -9.73 -4.72
CA LEU A 62 6.72 -10.56 -5.72
C LEU A 62 6.85 -12.05 -5.39
N GLU A 63 8.04 -12.51 -5.01
CA GLU A 63 8.28 -13.91 -4.64
C GLU A 63 7.44 -14.32 -3.41
N ARG A 64 7.24 -13.43 -2.43
CA ARG A 64 6.40 -13.71 -1.26
C ARG A 64 4.91 -13.69 -1.58
N MET A 65 4.47 -12.86 -2.51
CA MET A 65 3.07 -12.80 -2.90
C MET A 65 2.61 -14.05 -3.66
N ASP A 66 3.42 -14.55 -4.60
CA ASP A 66 3.08 -15.73 -5.41
C ASP A 66 4.30 -16.62 -5.64
N PHE A 67 4.83 -17.17 -4.54
CA PHE A 67 6.00 -18.07 -4.54
C PHE A 67 5.87 -19.22 -5.55
N SER A 68 4.67 -19.80 -5.63
CA SER A 68 4.40 -20.92 -6.53
C SER A 68 4.12 -20.51 -7.98
N LYS A 69 4.05 -19.20 -8.27
CA LYS A 69 3.78 -18.61 -9.59
C LYS A 69 2.50 -19.17 -10.21
N ARG A 70 1.44 -19.23 -9.41
CA ARG A 70 0.15 -19.85 -9.78
C ARG A 70 -0.91 -18.84 -10.18
N PHE A 71 -0.73 -17.57 -9.82
CA PHE A 71 -1.75 -16.55 -9.97
C PHE A 71 -1.32 -15.46 -10.93
N PHE A 72 -0.15 -14.84 -10.72
CA PHE A 72 0.25 -13.72 -11.57
C PHE A 72 0.65 -14.19 -12.97
N THR A 73 0.17 -13.45 -13.97
CA THR A 73 0.63 -13.60 -15.35
C THR A 73 1.90 -12.79 -15.58
N GLN A 74 2.63 -13.09 -16.67
CA GLN A 74 3.79 -12.30 -17.08
C GLN A 74 3.44 -10.80 -17.25
N ARG A 75 2.26 -10.50 -17.80
CA ARG A 75 1.77 -9.13 -17.97
C ARG A 75 1.50 -8.44 -16.63
N ASP A 76 1.01 -9.17 -15.63
CA ASP A 76 0.79 -8.60 -14.30
C ASP A 76 2.14 -8.23 -13.67
N VAL A 77 3.14 -9.12 -13.76
CA VAL A 77 4.51 -8.86 -13.29
C VAL A 77 5.13 -7.65 -14.00
N GLU A 78 4.97 -7.53 -15.32
CA GLU A 78 5.44 -6.37 -16.09
C GLU A 78 4.79 -5.06 -15.65
N ASN A 79 3.48 -5.07 -15.37
CA ASN A 79 2.78 -3.89 -14.87
C ASN A 79 3.28 -3.48 -13.47
N LEU A 80 3.49 -4.47 -12.59
CA LEU A 80 4.04 -4.23 -11.26
C LEU A 80 5.49 -3.74 -11.33
N GLY A 81 6.24 -4.13 -12.36
CA GLY A 81 7.62 -3.69 -12.62
C GLY A 81 7.79 -2.17 -12.73
N ALA A 82 6.72 -1.41 -12.98
CA ALA A 82 6.75 0.05 -12.91
C ALA A 82 7.15 0.61 -11.53
N TYR A 83 7.05 -0.21 -10.48
CA TYR A 83 7.36 0.14 -9.10
C TYR A 83 8.71 -0.39 -8.60
N GLU A 84 9.49 -1.07 -9.45
CA GLU A 84 10.75 -1.74 -9.06
C GLU A 84 11.73 -0.82 -8.33
N HIS A 85 11.80 0.45 -8.74
CA HIS A 85 12.65 1.48 -8.12
C HIS A 85 11.87 2.51 -7.30
N LEU A 86 10.57 2.32 -7.05
CA LEU A 86 9.71 3.33 -6.40
C LEU A 86 9.37 3.01 -4.95
N ILE A 87 9.75 1.84 -4.44
CA ILE A 87 9.40 1.40 -3.09
C ILE A 87 9.98 2.34 -2.02
N ASP A 88 11.26 2.73 -2.11
CA ASP A 88 11.88 3.68 -1.19
C ASP A 88 11.15 5.02 -1.17
N ASP A 89 10.70 5.46 -2.33
CA ASP A 89 9.91 6.67 -2.53
C ASP A 89 8.53 6.57 -1.87
N GLU A 90 7.84 5.43 -2.03
CA GLU A 90 6.59 5.13 -1.33
C GLU A 90 6.78 5.07 0.18
N LEU A 91 7.85 4.45 0.67
CA LEU A 91 8.18 4.36 2.09
C LEU A 91 8.43 5.74 2.71
N LYS A 92 9.12 6.64 1.99
CA LYS A 92 9.39 8.02 2.43
C LYS A 92 8.13 8.87 2.43
N LYS A 93 7.27 8.72 1.41
CA LYS A 93 6.01 9.46 1.25
C LYS A 93 4.89 8.91 2.13
N GLY A 94 5.00 7.65 2.57
CA GLY A 94 3.96 6.96 3.33
C GLY A 94 2.78 6.51 2.48
N THR A 95 3.03 6.22 1.20
CA THR A 95 2.02 5.74 0.23
C THR A 95 2.12 4.22 0.07
N PHE A 96 1.10 3.63 -0.54
CA PHE A 96 0.93 2.17 -0.64
C PHE A 96 0.50 1.74 -2.05
N GLU A 97 0.95 2.45 -3.08
CA GLU A 97 0.46 2.28 -4.45
C GLU A 97 0.77 0.88 -5.00
N LEU A 98 2.02 0.42 -4.86
CA LEU A 98 2.39 -0.95 -5.21
C LEU A 98 1.55 -1.99 -4.45
N PHE A 99 1.36 -1.78 -3.14
CA PHE A 99 0.60 -2.70 -2.29
C PHE A 99 -0.86 -2.78 -2.72
N ASP A 100 -1.53 -1.64 -2.88
CA ASP A 100 -2.94 -1.58 -3.26
C ASP A 100 -3.16 -2.19 -4.65
N LEU A 101 -2.28 -1.87 -5.61
CA LEU A 101 -2.35 -2.39 -6.97
C LEU A 101 -2.18 -3.91 -7.00
N SER A 102 -1.14 -4.43 -6.35
CA SER A 102 -0.79 -5.83 -6.40
C SER A 102 -1.77 -6.73 -5.64
N ILE A 103 -2.31 -6.30 -4.51
CA ILE A 103 -3.38 -7.03 -3.80
C ILE A 103 -4.64 -7.07 -4.66
N GLY A 104 -5.03 -5.95 -5.29
CA GLY A 104 -6.16 -5.93 -6.20
C GLY A 104 -5.98 -6.88 -7.40
N MET A 105 -4.77 -6.94 -7.97
CA MET A 105 -4.44 -7.89 -9.03
C MET A 105 -4.48 -9.35 -8.54
N LEU A 106 -3.91 -9.64 -7.38
CA LEU A 106 -3.89 -10.99 -6.81
C LEU A 106 -5.30 -11.50 -6.56
N ASP A 107 -6.15 -10.69 -5.94
CA ASP A 107 -7.57 -11.02 -5.69
C ASP A 107 -8.32 -11.33 -6.99
N ALA A 108 -8.06 -10.57 -8.07
CA ALA A 108 -8.65 -10.83 -9.37
C ALA A 108 -8.19 -12.17 -9.95
N ARG A 109 -6.89 -12.47 -9.86
CA ARG A 109 -6.29 -13.74 -10.34
C ARG A 109 -6.77 -14.95 -9.52
N VAL A 110 -6.93 -14.81 -8.21
CA VAL A 110 -7.48 -15.87 -7.34
C VAL A 110 -8.91 -16.19 -7.74
N LYS A 111 -9.78 -15.17 -7.92
CA LYS A 111 -11.17 -15.36 -8.37
C LYS A 111 -11.25 -16.02 -9.75
N GLU A 112 -10.36 -15.62 -10.65
CA GLU A 112 -10.27 -16.24 -11.98
C GLU A 112 -9.89 -17.73 -11.88
N ALA A 113 -8.89 -18.06 -11.06
CA ALA A 113 -8.47 -19.43 -10.81
C ALA A 113 -9.59 -20.29 -10.17
N GLU A 114 -10.32 -19.73 -9.20
CA GLU A 114 -11.51 -20.37 -8.63
C GLU A 114 -12.54 -20.71 -9.71
N GLY A 115 -12.79 -19.77 -10.64
CA GLY A 115 -13.70 -19.98 -11.77
C GLY A 115 -13.27 -21.16 -12.66
N TYR A 116 -11.97 -21.28 -12.96
CA TYR A 116 -11.45 -22.41 -13.72
C TYR A 116 -11.65 -23.73 -12.97
N VAL A 117 -11.32 -23.76 -11.67
CA VAL A 117 -11.47 -24.99 -10.85
C VAL A 117 -12.92 -25.43 -10.81
N MET A 118 -13.87 -24.52 -10.57
CA MET A 118 -15.29 -24.87 -10.56
C MET A 118 -15.75 -25.44 -11.90
N SER A 119 -15.33 -24.82 -13.02
CA SER A 119 -15.72 -25.30 -14.37
C SER A 119 -15.17 -26.69 -14.74
N ILE A 120 -14.10 -27.13 -14.10
CA ILE A 120 -13.49 -28.46 -14.32
C ILE A 120 -14.16 -29.52 -13.43
N LEU A 121 -14.69 -29.13 -12.28
CA LEU A 121 -15.33 -30.04 -11.32
C LEU A 121 -16.81 -30.32 -11.63
N ASP A 122 -17.45 -29.46 -12.42
CA ASP A 122 -18.80 -29.66 -12.97
C ASP A 122 -18.84 -30.68 -14.13
#